data_AF-A0A1I2AF07-F1
#
_entry.id   AF-A0A1I2AF07-F1
#
_cell.length_a   1.000
_cell.length_b   1.000
_cell.length_c   1.000
_cell.angle_alpha   90.00
_cell.angle_beta   90.00
_cell.angle_gamma   90.00
#
_symmetry.space_group_name_H-M   'P 1'
#
loop_
_entity.id
_entity.type
_entity.pdbx_description
1 polymer ?
#
loop_
_entity_poly.entity_id
_entity_poly.type
_entity_poly.pdbx_seq_one_letter_code
_entity_poly.pdbx_strand_id
1 'polypeptide(L)'
;MVVQGQQLSIPGRLYNDEPPPELVASLSSRQRQVLHCLYSRHCDGRVRQLHLAQIVSSADPWVVPFVVQLVGEYVLEILVDICDELRDLGAAGDGLRLAYGEFIVANPAFFARTQRRVVSYWSCYYRTAFQSFRGYPGCTLLDLLRSAAADSAGRPWPSLAPRDGTRPDGYC
;
A
#
# COMPACT_ATOMS: atom_id res chain seq x y z
N MET A 1 1.62 12.57 8.17
CA MET A 1 0.93 12.47 6.86
C MET A 1 -0.46 13.01 7.05
N VAL A 2 -1.15 13.46 6.00
CA VAL A 2 -2.44 14.14 6.13
C VAL A 2 -3.56 13.30 5.53
N VAL A 3 -4.67 13.16 6.25
CA VAL A 3 -5.91 12.53 5.77
C VAL A 3 -7.05 13.50 6.06
N GLN A 4 -7.82 13.91 5.05
CA GLN A 4 -8.92 14.87 5.20
C GLN A 4 -8.53 16.14 6.00
N GLY A 5 -7.33 16.67 5.76
CA GLY A 5 -6.81 17.85 6.45
C GLY A 5 -6.28 17.62 7.88
N GLN A 6 -6.39 16.40 8.41
CA GLN A 6 -5.92 16.03 9.75
C GLN A 6 -4.56 15.32 9.68
N GLN A 7 -3.68 15.58 10.66
CA GLN A 7 -2.41 14.87 10.78
C GLN A 7 -2.62 13.47 11.34
N LEU A 8 -2.07 12.48 10.65
CA LEU A 8 -1.98 11.09 11.07
C LEU A 8 -0.51 10.68 11.21
N SER A 9 -0.24 9.93 12.28
CA SER A 9 1.01 9.21 12.49
C SER A 9 0.70 7.71 12.54
N ILE A 10 1.35 6.93 11.67
CA ILE A 10 1.23 5.47 11.68
C ILE A 10 2.30 4.90 12.61
N PRO A 11 1.96 3.96 13.52
CA PRO A 11 2.94 3.36 14.39
C PRO A 11 4.02 2.58 13.61
N GLY A 12 5.16 2.37 14.28
CA GLY A 12 6.19 1.43 13.85
C GLY A 12 5.72 -0.02 13.87
N ARG A 13 6.64 -0.97 14.03
CA ARG A 13 6.24 -2.38 14.17
C ARG A 13 5.52 -2.60 15.50
N LEU A 14 4.37 -3.26 15.45
CA LEU A 14 3.65 -3.75 16.61
C LEU A 14 4.16 -5.16 16.95
N TYR A 15 4.40 -5.43 18.23
CA TYR A 15 4.92 -6.71 18.73
C TYR A 15 3.94 -7.42 19.68
N ASN A 16 2.79 -6.81 19.93
CA ASN A 16 1.76 -7.37 20.79
C ASN A 16 1.01 -8.49 20.06
N ASP A 17 0.73 -9.56 20.79
CA ASP A 17 -0.13 -10.64 20.31
C ASP A 17 -1.50 -10.11 19.85
N GLU A 18 -2.13 -10.83 18.94
CA GLU A 18 -3.49 -10.54 18.51
C GLU A 18 -4.47 -10.69 19.69
N PRO A 19 -5.46 -9.79 19.83
CA PRO A 19 -6.48 -9.93 20.85
C PRO A 19 -7.31 -11.20 20.59
N PRO A 20 -7.87 -11.83 21.64
CA PRO A 20 -8.70 -13.01 21.48
C PRO A 20 -9.88 -12.75 20.51
N PRO A 21 -10.28 -13.74 19.68
CA PRO A 21 -11.37 -13.58 18.71
C PRO A 21 -12.68 -13.08 19.33
N GLU A 22 -13.00 -13.54 20.54
CA GLU A 22 -14.18 -13.13 21.32
C GLU A 22 -14.20 -11.60 21.55
N LEU A 23 -13.03 -11.04 21.88
CA LEU A 23 -12.89 -9.60 22.09
C LEU A 23 -13.04 -8.86 20.77
N VAL A 24 -12.43 -9.35 19.68
CA VAL A 24 -12.56 -8.75 18.34
C VAL A 24 -14.01 -8.75 17.87
N ALA A 25 -14.75 -9.84 18.11
CA ALA A 25 -16.16 -9.96 17.77
C ALA A 25 -17.02 -8.94 18.51
N SER A 26 -16.67 -8.59 19.75
CA SER A 26 -17.39 -7.61 20.57
C SER A 26 -17.20 -6.15 20.13
N LEU A 27 -16.16 -5.86 19.33
CA LEU A 27 -15.86 -4.51 18.86
C LEU A 27 -16.91 -4.02 17.84
N SER A 28 -17.18 -2.71 17.87
CA SER A 28 -17.94 -2.06 16.79
C SER A 28 -17.18 -2.16 15.45
N SER A 29 -17.90 -2.03 14.34
CA SER A 29 -17.29 -2.05 12.99
C SER A 29 -16.12 -1.06 12.85
N ARG A 30 -16.25 0.14 13.43
CA ARG A 30 -15.18 1.15 13.42
C ARG A 30 -13.97 0.73 14.26
N GLN A 31 -14.20 0.19 15.46
CA GLN A 31 -13.12 -0.31 16.31
C GLN A 31 -12.39 -1.49 15.66
N ARG A 32 -13.11 -2.41 15.00
CA ARG A 32 -12.49 -3.50 14.22
C ARG A 32 -11.63 -2.96 13.08
N GLN A 33 -12.14 -2.00 12.31
CA GLN A 33 -11.37 -1.39 11.22
C GLN A 33 -10.08 -0.73 11.74
N VAL A 34 -10.14 0.00 12.86
CA VAL A 34 -8.96 0.57 13.53
C VAL A 34 -8.00 -0.53 13.96
N LEU A 35 -8.51 -1.63 14.54
CA LEU A 35 -7.70 -2.78 14.93
C LEU A 35 -6.98 -3.38 13.72
N HIS A 36 -7.67 -3.64 12.61
CA HIS A 36 -7.03 -4.16 11.40
C HIS A 36 -5.98 -3.19 10.82
N CYS A 37 -6.23 -1.87 10.88
CA CYS A 37 -5.23 -0.87 10.53
C CYS A 37 -3.98 -0.97 11.43
N LEU A 38 -4.15 -1.10 12.74
CA LEU A 38 -3.02 -1.23 13.67
C LEU A 38 -2.22 -2.53 13.43
N TYR A 39 -2.91 -3.67 13.28
CA TYR A 39 -2.26 -4.97 13.08
C TYR A 39 -1.69 -5.17 11.66
N SER A 40 -2.05 -4.32 10.69
CA SER A 40 -1.29 -4.17 9.44
C SER A 40 0.17 -3.73 9.66
N ARG A 41 0.51 -3.29 10.89
CA ARG A 41 1.87 -2.93 11.31
C ARG A 41 2.56 -3.99 12.15
N HIS A 42 1.96 -5.18 12.34
CA HIS A 42 2.54 -6.25 13.14
C HIS A 42 3.91 -6.73 12.63
N CYS A 43 4.74 -7.29 13.51
CA CYS A 43 6.06 -7.82 13.15
C CYS A 43 5.97 -9.06 12.26
N ASP A 44 4.98 -9.92 12.48
CA ASP A 44 4.70 -11.09 11.64
C ASP A 44 4.03 -10.69 10.32
N GLY A 45 4.57 -11.20 9.21
CA GLY A 45 4.01 -10.99 7.87
C GLY A 45 2.65 -11.65 7.65
N ARG A 46 2.38 -12.80 8.28
CA ARG A 46 1.09 -13.50 8.16
C ARG A 46 -0.03 -12.71 8.81
N VAL A 47 0.24 -12.16 10.01
CA VAL A 47 -0.72 -11.29 10.72
C VAL A 47 -1.00 -10.05 9.88
N ARG A 48 0.04 -9.40 9.32
CA ARG A 48 -0.15 -8.24 8.44
C ARG A 48 -1.04 -8.56 7.24
N GLN A 49 -0.78 -9.67 6.56
CA GLN A 49 -1.57 -10.11 5.40
C GLN A 49 -3.03 -10.39 5.78
N LEU A 50 -3.25 -11.10 6.90
CA LEU A 50 -4.60 -11.39 7.42
C LEU A 50 -5.39 -10.12 7.70
N HIS A 51 -4.78 -9.14 8.38
CA HIS A 51 -5.46 -7.88 8.70
C HIS A 51 -5.62 -6.97 7.47
N LEU A 52 -4.69 -7.02 6.52
CA LEU A 52 -4.83 -6.33 5.23
C LEU A 52 -6.08 -6.80 4.49
N ALA A 53 -6.31 -8.11 4.41
CA ALA A 53 -7.47 -8.68 3.71
C ALA A 53 -8.82 -8.14 4.23
N GLN A 54 -8.87 -7.69 5.49
CA GLN A 54 -10.08 -7.13 6.10
C GLN A 54 -10.31 -5.65 5.76
N ILE A 55 -9.31 -4.94 5.22
CA ILE A 55 -9.36 -3.48 5.03
C ILE A 55 -9.00 -3.01 3.63
N VAL A 56 -8.39 -3.85 2.79
CA VAL A 56 -7.86 -3.46 1.47
C VAL A 56 -8.95 -2.90 0.53
N SER A 57 -10.18 -3.40 0.64
CA SER A 57 -11.36 -2.97 -0.12
C SER A 57 -12.09 -1.75 0.46
N SER A 58 -11.64 -1.24 1.62
CA SER A 58 -12.30 -0.13 2.30
C SER A 58 -12.02 1.20 1.62
N ALA A 59 -13.08 1.90 1.19
CA ALA A 59 -13.00 3.26 0.66
C ALA A 59 -12.88 4.34 1.77
N ASP A 60 -12.73 3.94 3.04
CA ASP A 60 -12.51 4.90 4.13
C ASP A 60 -11.12 5.55 3.98
N PRO A 61 -11.03 6.89 3.83
CA PRO A 61 -9.75 7.59 3.68
C PRO A 61 -8.76 7.34 4.83
N TRP A 62 -9.23 6.95 6.01
CA TRP A 62 -8.37 6.66 7.17
C TRP A 62 -7.70 5.29 7.10
N VAL A 63 -8.18 4.39 6.24
CA VAL A 63 -7.57 3.08 5.98
C VAL A 63 -6.44 3.16 4.97
N VAL A 64 -6.62 3.98 3.93
CA VAL A 64 -5.67 4.13 2.80
C VAL A 64 -4.20 4.28 3.24
N PRO A 65 -3.85 5.10 4.25
CA PRO A 65 -2.46 5.26 4.68
C PRO A 65 -1.81 3.95 5.12
N PHE A 66 -2.56 3.06 5.77
CA PHE A 66 -2.09 1.78 6.26
C PHE A 66 -1.83 0.79 5.11
N VAL A 67 -2.69 0.80 4.08
CA VAL A 67 -2.48 -0.03 2.89
C VAL A 67 -1.30 0.49 2.06
N VAL A 68 -1.22 1.80 1.79
CA VAL A 68 -0.09 2.38 1.03
C VAL A 68 1.23 2.23 1.77
N GLN A 69 1.22 2.22 3.11
CA GLN A 69 2.40 1.93 3.92
C GLN A 69 2.93 0.50 3.66
N LEU A 70 2.04 -0.49 3.51
CA LEU A 70 2.39 -1.88 3.20
C LEU A 70 2.98 -2.04 1.79
N VAL A 71 2.53 -1.24 0.82
CA VAL A 71 3.11 -1.22 -0.55
C VAL A 71 4.61 -0.92 -0.53
N GLY A 72 5.04 -0.08 0.41
CA GLY A 72 6.45 0.27 0.60
C GLY A 72 7.22 -0.74 1.44
N GLU A 73 6.76 -1.98 1.59
CA GLU A 73 7.44 -3.06 2.33
C GLU A 73 7.88 -4.19 1.39
N TYR A 74 8.78 -5.06 1.87
CA TYR A 74 9.45 -6.07 1.05
C TYR A 74 8.68 -7.39 0.92
N VAL A 75 7.40 -7.48 1.32
CA VAL A 75 6.64 -8.73 1.33
C VAL A 75 5.86 -8.88 0.03
N LEU A 76 6.27 -9.81 -0.83
CA LEU A 76 5.70 -10.00 -2.17
C LEU A 76 4.21 -10.37 -2.12
N GLU A 77 3.83 -11.27 -1.23
CA GLU A 77 2.45 -11.77 -1.08
C GLU A 77 1.49 -10.62 -0.78
N ILE A 78 1.88 -9.71 0.11
CA ILE A 78 1.13 -8.49 0.42
C ILE A 78 0.99 -7.58 -0.81
N LEU A 79 2.03 -7.46 -1.64
CA LEU A 79 1.92 -6.67 -2.88
C LEU A 79 0.96 -7.31 -3.87
N VAL A 80 0.93 -8.65 -3.94
CA VAL A 80 0.01 -9.39 -4.82
C VAL A 80 -1.43 -9.20 -4.34
N ASP A 81 -1.70 -9.38 -3.05
CA ASP A 81 -3.04 -9.18 -2.49
C ASP A 81 -3.59 -7.77 -2.76
N ILE A 82 -2.76 -6.73 -2.56
CA ILE A 82 -3.18 -5.35 -2.86
C ILE A 82 -3.36 -5.15 -4.37
N CYS A 83 -2.48 -5.70 -5.19
CA CYS A 83 -2.61 -5.61 -6.66
C CYS A 83 -3.94 -6.19 -7.13
N ASP A 84 -4.27 -7.40 -6.69
CA ASP A 84 -5.43 -8.12 -7.17
C ASP A 84 -6.71 -7.41 -6.72
N GLU A 85 -6.80 -7.00 -5.44
CA GLU A 85 -7.94 -6.23 -4.95
C GLU A 85 -8.13 -4.90 -5.72
N LEU A 86 -7.05 -4.12 -5.91
CA LEU A 86 -7.16 -2.82 -6.58
C LEU A 86 -7.44 -2.94 -8.08
N ARG A 87 -7.04 -4.04 -8.74
CA ARG A 87 -7.44 -4.31 -10.13
C ARG A 87 -8.92 -4.63 -10.22
N ASP A 88 -9.40 -5.51 -9.35
CA ASP A 88 -10.79 -5.98 -9.35
C ASP A 88 -11.76 -4.83 -9.02
N LEU A 89 -11.41 -3.99 -8.04
CA LEU A 89 -12.22 -2.83 -7.64
C LEU A 89 -12.04 -1.62 -8.54
N GLY A 90 -10.90 -1.50 -9.23
CA GLY A 90 -10.65 -0.46 -10.23
C GLY A 90 -11.61 -0.52 -11.43
N ALA A 91 -12.28 -1.67 -11.65
CA ALA A 91 -13.32 -1.84 -12.66
C ALA A 91 -14.74 -1.48 -12.16
N ALA A 92 -14.96 -1.32 -10.85
CA ALA A 92 -16.30 -1.28 -10.25
C ALA A 92 -16.57 -0.15 -9.23
N GLY A 93 -15.57 0.54 -8.67
CA GLY A 93 -15.77 1.46 -7.54
C GLY A 93 -15.05 2.80 -7.61
N ASP A 94 -15.79 3.86 -7.97
CA ASP A 94 -15.28 5.25 -8.03
C ASP A 94 -14.75 5.74 -6.67
N GLY A 95 -15.36 5.33 -5.56
CA GLY A 95 -15.03 5.81 -4.21
C GLY A 95 -13.66 5.33 -3.70
N LEU A 96 -13.29 4.07 -3.96
CA LEU A 96 -12.00 3.54 -3.52
C LEU A 96 -10.86 4.22 -4.29
N ARG A 97 -10.99 4.28 -5.62
CA ARG A 97 -10.02 4.93 -6.48
C ARG A 97 -9.83 6.40 -6.10
N LEU A 98 -10.92 7.12 -5.83
CA LEU A 98 -10.87 8.49 -5.34
C LEU A 98 -10.12 8.59 -4.00
N ALA A 99 -10.41 7.74 -3.02
CA ALA A 99 -9.76 7.77 -1.70
C ALA A 99 -8.22 7.58 -1.80
N TYR A 100 -7.74 6.64 -2.62
CA TYR A 100 -6.30 6.49 -2.87
C TYR A 100 -5.69 7.69 -3.59
N GLY A 101 -6.40 8.22 -4.59
CA GLY A 101 -5.95 9.37 -5.36
C GLY A 101 -5.82 10.63 -4.49
N GLU A 102 -6.85 10.98 -3.72
CA GLU A 102 -6.85 12.10 -2.78
C GLU A 102 -5.74 11.98 -1.73
N PHE A 103 -5.55 10.79 -1.16
CA PHE A 103 -4.48 10.56 -0.20
C PHE A 103 -3.09 10.79 -0.80
N ILE A 104 -2.84 10.29 -2.02
CA ILE A 104 -1.54 10.47 -2.69
C ILE A 104 -1.32 11.95 -3.03
N VAL A 105 -2.36 12.64 -3.52
CA VAL A 105 -2.29 14.07 -3.83
C VAL A 105 -1.97 14.90 -2.58
N ALA A 106 -2.57 14.56 -1.44
CA ALA A 106 -2.29 15.21 -0.17
C ALA A 106 -0.90 14.85 0.41
N ASN A 107 -0.28 13.74 -0.01
CA ASN A 107 0.96 13.22 0.56
C ASN A 107 2.03 12.85 -0.49
N PRO A 108 2.45 13.77 -1.37
CA PRO A 108 3.35 13.46 -2.49
C PRO A 108 4.71 12.94 -2.03
N ALA A 109 5.26 13.47 -0.94
CA ALA A 109 6.55 13.02 -0.39
C ALA A 109 6.48 11.59 0.17
N PHE A 110 5.34 11.22 0.76
CA PHE A 110 5.12 9.86 1.26
C PHE A 110 5.08 8.88 0.10
N PHE A 111 4.27 9.16 -0.93
CA PHE A 111 4.17 8.28 -2.09
C PHE A 111 5.48 8.20 -2.90
N ALA A 112 6.24 9.30 -3.02
CA ALA A 112 7.56 9.29 -3.62
C ALA A 112 8.53 8.34 -2.88
N ARG A 113 8.46 8.30 -1.54
CA ARG A 113 9.24 7.35 -0.73
C ARG A 113 8.78 5.91 -0.97
N THR A 114 7.46 5.68 -1.03
CA THR A 114 6.90 4.35 -1.36
C THR A 114 7.42 3.86 -2.71
N GLN A 115 7.36 4.67 -3.77
CA GLN A 115 7.89 4.32 -5.09
C GLN A 115 9.36 3.88 -5.02
N ARG A 116 10.22 4.64 -4.33
CA ARG A 116 11.64 4.32 -4.19
C ARG A 116 11.87 3.01 -3.43
N ARG A 117 11.08 2.73 -2.39
CA ARG A 117 11.17 1.47 -1.63
C ARG A 117 10.78 0.27 -2.47
N VAL A 118 9.68 0.36 -3.22
CA VAL A 118 9.25 -0.72 -4.12
C VAL A 118 10.36 -1.09 -5.12
N VAL A 119 11.00 -0.08 -5.72
CA VAL A 119 12.14 -0.28 -6.64
C VAL A 119 13.34 -0.88 -5.92
N SER A 120 13.69 -0.37 -4.74
CA SER A 120 14.81 -0.85 -3.95
C SER A 120 14.64 -2.32 -3.52
N TYR A 121 13.44 -2.70 -3.07
CA TYR A 121 13.16 -4.08 -2.65
C TYR A 121 13.06 -5.04 -3.82
N TRP A 122 12.47 -4.63 -4.94
CA TRP A 122 12.58 -5.40 -6.18
C TRP A 122 14.04 -5.68 -6.52
N SER A 123 14.84 -4.61 -6.55
CA SER A 123 16.25 -4.65 -6.90
C SER A 123 17.06 -5.58 -6.00
N CYS A 124 16.82 -5.56 -4.68
CA CYS A 124 17.58 -6.30 -3.68
C CYS A 124 17.13 -7.76 -3.53
N TYR A 125 15.81 -8.01 -3.51
CA TYR A 125 15.26 -9.32 -3.11
C TYR A 125 14.62 -10.09 -4.25
N TYR A 126 14.13 -9.40 -5.29
CA TYR A 126 13.25 -10.01 -6.29
C TYR A 126 13.75 -9.93 -7.73
N ARG A 127 14.90 -9.28 -7.99
CA ARG A 127 15.44 -9.09 -9.34
C ARG A 127 15.72 -10.41 -10.06
N THR A 128 16.11 -11.45 -9.33
CA THR A 128 16.36 -12.79 -9.92
C THR A 128 15.06 -13.44 -10.41
N ALA A 129 13.97 -13.31 -9.64
CA ALA A 129 12.66 -13.86 -10.01
C ALA A 129 11.93 -12.99 -11.05
N PHE A 130 12.13 -11.68 -10.99
CA PHE A 130 11.53 -10.69 -11.88
C PHE A 130 12.65 -9.87 -12.55
N GLN A 131 13.17 -10.39 -13.66
CA GLN A 131 14.34 -9.81 -14.35
C GLN A 131 14.11 -8.36 -14.81
N SER A 132 12.86 -7.98 -15.08
CA SER A 132 12.45 -6.60 -15.34
C SER A 132 11.57 -6.07 -14.21
N PHE A 133 11.68 -4.78 -13.90
CA PHE A 133 10.78 -4.14 -12.94
C PHE A 133 9.32 -4.21 -13.43
N ARG A 134 9.10 -4.14 -14.75
CA ARG A 134 7.78 -4.26 -15.37
C ARG A 134 7.06 -5.56 -15.03
N GLY A 135 7.80 -6.66 -14.85
CA GLY A 135 7.24 -7.96 -14.47
C GLY A 135 6.94 -8.09 -12.98
N TYR A 136 7.44 -7.18 -12.14
CA TYR A 136 7.27 -7.22 -10.69
C TYR A 136 5.88 -6.67 -10.28
N PRO A 137 5.12 -7.34 -9.39
CA PRO A 137 3.80 -6.88 -8.95
C PRO A 137 3.80 -5.44 -8.44
N GLY A 138 4.86 -5.05 -7.73
CA GLY A 138 5.03 -3.67 -7.25
C GLY A 138 5.00 -2.62 -8.37
N CYS A 139 5.45 -2.94 -9.60
CA CYS A 139 5.33 -2.01 -10.72
C CYS A 139 3.87 -1.76 -11.09
N THR A 140 3.07 -2.83 -11.21
CA THR A 140 1.63 -2.69 -11.51
C THR A 140 0.92 -1.90 -10.42
N LEU A 141 1.25 -2.18 -9.15
CA LEU A 141 0.66 -1.46 -8.03
C LEU A 141 0.98 0.04 -8.07
N LEU A 142 2.23 0.40 -8.37
CA LEU A 142 2.61 1.81 -8.52
C LEU A 142 1.89 2.46 -9.71
N ASP A 143 1.65 1.75 -10.81
CA ASP A 143 0.86 2.26 -11.93
C ASP A 143 -0.59 2.55 -11.55
N LEU A 144 -1.25 1.62 -10.85
CA LEU A 144 -2.63 1.79 -10.36
C LEU A 144 -2.74 3.02 -9.44
N LEU A 145 -1.84 3.14 -8.46
CA LEU A 145 -1.80 4.25 -7.52
C LEU A 145 -1.50 5.59 -8.21
N ARG A 146 -0.59 5.61 -9.19
CA ARG A 146 -0.31 6.82 -10.00
C ARG A 146 -1.52 7.21 -10.83
N SER A 147 -2.22 6.24 -11.41
CA SER A 147 -3.41 6.50 -12.22
C SER A 147 -4.53 7.12 -11.36
N ALA A 148 -4.78 6.57 -10.17
CA ALA A 148 -5.73 7.16 -9.21
C ALA A 148 -5.33 8.60 -8.80
N ALA A 149 -4.05 8.83 -8.53
CA ALA A 149 -3.54 10.16 -8.19
C ALA A 149 -3.65 11.15 -9.36
N ALA A 150 -3.44 10.68 -10.60
CA ALA A 150 -3.57 11.52 -11.78
C ALA A 150 -5.01 11.97 -12.02
N ASP A 151 -5.97 11.05 -11.85
CA ASP A 151 -7.40 11.35 -11.95
C ASP A 151 -7.82 12.40 -10.91
N SER A 152 -7.38 12.23 -9.66
CA SER A 152 -7.68 13.18 -8.57
C SER A 152 -6.99 14.53 -8.74
N ALA A 153 -5.78 14.55 -9.32
CA ALA A 153 -5.01 15.78 -9.54
C ALA A 153 -5.38 16.54 -10.82
N GLY A 154 -6.13 15.92 -11.73
CA GLY A 154 -6.39 16.43 -13.08
C GLY A 154 -5.13 16.58 -13.94
N ARG A 155 -4.05 15.86 -13.64
CA ARG A 155 -2.77 15.92 -14.37
C ARG A 155 -1.95 14.64 -14.19
N PRO A 156 -1.02 14.32 -15.10
CA PRO A 156 -0.14 13.15 -14.95
C PRO A 156 0.65 13.18 -13.64
N TRP A 157 0.74 12.03 -12.97
CA TRP A 157 1.53 11.88 -11.73
C TRP A 157 2.95 11.35 -12.02
N PRO A 158 4.01 11.91 -11.40
CA PRO A 158 5.39 11.51 -11.70
C PRO A 158 5.67 10.04 -11.34
N SER A 159 6.36 9.34 -12.25
CA SER A 159 6.90 8.00 -12.01
C SER A 159 8.37 8.10 -11.56
N LEU A 160 8.67 7.45 -10.44
CA LEU A 160 10.04 7.26 -9.94
C LEU A 160 10.53 5.82 -10.13
N ALA A 161 9.82 5.02 -10.93
CA ALA A 161 10.22 3.68 -11.32
C ALA A 161 11.26 3.72 -12.46
N PRO A 162 12.19 2.74 -12.54
CA PRO A 162 13.08 2.58 -13.68
C PRO A 162 12.32 2.49 -15.00
N ARG A 163 12.88 3.08 -16.06
CA ARG A 163 12.39 2.87 -17.44
C ARG A 163 13.01 1.59 -17.98
N ASP A 164 12.27 0.83 -18.78
CA ASP A 164 12.77 -0.41 -19.39
C ASP A 164 14.13 -0.18 -20.06
N GLY A 165 15.11 -1.05 -19.78
CA GLY A 165 16.48 -0.97 -20.30
C GLY A 165 17.51 -0.26 -19.40
N THR A 166 17.11 0.37 -18.30
CA THR A 166 18.08 0.84 -17.30
C THR A 166 18.51 -0.30 -16.39
N ARG A 167 19.70 -0.85 -16.65
CA ARG A 167 20.44 -1.65 -15.66
C ARG A 167 20.71 -0.69 -14.50
N PRO A 168 20.19 -0.90 -13.29
CA PRO A 168 20.60 -0.10 -12.16
C PRO A 168 22.08 -0.42 -11.92
N ASP A 169 22.95 0.56 -12.13
CA ASP A 169 24.36 0.48 -11.75
C ASP A 169 24.40 0.09 -10.27
N GLY A 170 24.82 -1.15 -10.04
CA GLY A 170 24.86 -1.72 -8.72
C GLY A 170 25.95 -1.04 -7.92
N TYR A 171 25.64 -0.64 -6.70
CA TYR A 171 26.65 -0.60 -5.67
C TYR A 171 26.76 -2.03 -5.12
N CYS A 172 27.87 -2.69 -5.47
CA CYS A 172 28.46 -3.74 -4.64
C CYS A 172 28.89 -3.14 -3.30
#